data_AF-A0A379T5T1-F1
#
_entry.id   AF-A0A379T5T1-F1
#
_cell.length_a   1.000
_cell.length_b   1.000
_cell.length_c   1.000
_cell.angle_alpha   90.00
_cell.angle_beta   90.00
_cell.angle_gamma   90.00
#
_symmetry.space_group_name_H-M   'P 1'
#
loop_
_entity.id
_entity.type
_entity.pdbx_description
1 polymer ?
#
loop_
_entity_poly.entity_id
_entity_poly.type
_entity_poly.pdbx_seq_one_letter_code
_entity_poly.pdbx_strand_id
1 'polypeptide(L)'
;MDQSSLSVSQSLFAQLTDYIAVDIYLQYLEAVMKVVNGSLATKDYPGANMKALKNGLSDARQALNSLRMEVQIKEDALISAQQQIRFIRQQVSSKMSDRVLGNYQFSRVN
;
A
#
# COMPACT_ATOMS: atom_id res chain seq x y z
N MET A 1 -22.85 -12.95 -9.71
CA MET A 1 -21.59 -12.34 -9.22
C MET A 1 -20.98 -13.30 -8.21
N ASP A 2 -19.73 -13.70 -8.39
CA ASP A 2 -19.06 -14.67 -7.50
C ASP A 2 -18.71 -14.00 -6.17
N GLN A 3 -19.22 -14.54 -5.06
CA GLN A 3 -19.10 -13.98 -3.70
C GLN A 3 -17.64 -13.81 -3.26
N SER A 4 -16.74 -14.65 -3.79
CA SER A 4 -15.30 -14.57 -3.58
C SER A 4 -14.66 -13.31 -4.19
N SER A 5 -15.13 -12.86 -5.36
CA SER A 5 -14.60 -11.66 -6.01
C SER A 5 -14.97 -10.36 -5.28
N LEU A 6 -16.13 -10.36 -4.60
CA LEU A 6 -16.65 -9.21 -3.86
C LEU A 6 -15.93 -9.05 -2.52
N SER A 7 -15.71 -10.15 -1.79
CA SER A 7 -14.97 -10.13 -0.52
C SER A 7 -13.50 -9.73 -0.70
N VAL A 8 -12.84 -10.21 -1.76
CA VAL A 8 -11.44 -9.83 -2.09
C VAL A 8 -11.35 -8.35 -2.48
N SER A 9 -12.37 -7.81 -3.16
CA SER A 9 -12.39 -6.38 -3.52
C SER A 9 -12.54 -5.48 -2.30
N GLN A 10 -13.37 -5.88 -1.32
CA GLN A 10 -13.58 -5.11 -0.10
C GLN A 10 -12.33 -5.09 0.81
N SER A 11 -11.65 -6.23 0.96
CA SER A 11 -10.41 -6.29 1.75
C SER A 11 -9.29 -5.46 1.12
N LEU A 12 -9.20 -5.41 -0.21
CA LEU A 12 -8.21 -4.54 -0.87
C LEU A 12 -8.49 -3.07 -0.69
N PHE A 13 -9.76 -2.65 -0.68
CA PHE A 13 -10.09 -1.25 -0.46
C PHE A 13 -9.67 -0.78 0.95
N ALA A 14 -9.88 -1.63 1.96
CA ALA A 14 -9.39 -1.38 3.32
C ALA A 14 -7.86 -1.30 3.36
N GLN A 15 -7.16 -2.26 2.75
CA GLN A 15 -5.69 -2.28 2.72
C GLN A 15 -5.09 -1.09 1.94
N LEU A 16 -5.72 -0.66 0.85
CA LEU A 16 -5.34 0.55 0.11
C LEU A 16 -5.49 1.81 0.96
N THR A 17 -6.60 1.92 1.68
CA THR A 17 -6.86 3.05 2.58
C THR A 17 -5.79 3.12 3.68
N ASP A 18 -5.47 1.98 4.29
CA ASP A 18 -4.41 1.89 5.30
C ASP A 18 -3.03 2.23 4.72
N TYR A 19 -2.70 1.72 3.53
CA TYR A 19 -1.44 2.04 2.85
C TYR A 19 -1.32 3.55 2.59
N ILE A 20 -2.34 4.18 2.01
CA ILE A 20 -2.34 5.63 1.72
C ILE A 20 -2.19 6.43 3.02
N ALA A 21 -2.89 6.04 4.09
CA ALA A 21 -2.80 6.72 5.37
C ALA A 21 -1.37 6.65 5.95
N VAL A 22 -0.73 5.48 5.90
CA VAL A 22 0.64 5.31 6.41
C VAL A 22 1.64 6.05 5.53
N ASP A 23 1.50 6.02 4.20
CA ASP A 23 2.37 6.76 3.28
C ASP A 23 2.32 8.27 3.54
N ILE A 24 1.12 8.86 3.63
CA ILE A 24 0.95 10.28 3.95
C ILE A 24 1.57 10.62 5.32
N TYR A 25 1.36 9.75 6.31
CA TYR A 25 1.92 9.95 7.65
C TYR A 25 3.46 9.92 7.65
N LEU A 26 4.06 9.00 6.89
CA LEU A 26 5.51 8.91 6.72
C LEU A 26 6.09 10.13 6.01
N GLN A 27 5.42 10.62 4.95
CA GLN A 27 5.81 11.84 4.27
C GLN A 27 5.75 13.06 5.20
N TYR A 28 4.71 13.15 6.03
CA TYR A 28 4.59 14.20 7.05
C TYR A 28 5.74 14.13 8.06
N LEU A 29 6.07 12.96 8.60
CA LEU A 29 7.17 12.81 9.56
C LEU A 29 8.54 13.17 8.96
N GLU A 30 8.79 12.83 7.69
CA GLU A 30 10.00 13.28 7.00
C GLU A 30 10.06 14.81 6.86
N ALA A 31 8.94 15.44 6.51
CA ALA A 31 8.86 16.90 6.42
C ALA A 31 9.15 17.56 7.78
N VAL A 32 8.60 17.02 8.87
CA VAL A 32 8.88 17.49 10.24
C VAL A 32 10.37 17.36 10.56
N MET A 33 11.00 16.21 10.28
CA MET A 33 12.44 16.03 10.50
C MET A 33 13.29 17.02 9.69
N LYS A 34 12.87 17.34 8.46
CA LYS A 34 13.56 18.32 7.61
C LYS A 34 13.49 19.73 8.23
N VAL A 35 12.33 20.13 8.74
CA VAL A 35 12.14 21.43 9.42
C VAL A 35 12.97 21.49 10.70
N VAL A 36 13.00 20.42 11.50
CA VAL A 36 13.84 20.36 12.72
C VAL A 36 15.32 20.49 12.36
N ASN A 37 15.82 19.72 11.40
CA ASN A 37 17.22 19.83 10.94
C ASN A 37 17.57 21.24 10.47
N GLY A 38 16.71 21.86 9.66
CA GLY A 38 16.92 23.24 9.19
C GLY A 38 16.94 24.25 10.34
N SER A 39 16.05 24.09 11.31
CA SER A 39 15.98 24.95 12.50
C SER A 39 17.22 24.80 13.38
N LEU A 40 17.75 23.58 13.53
CA LEU A 40 18.97 23.31 14.30
C LEU A 40 20.24 23.83 13.63
N ALA A 41 20.29 23.89 12.30
CA ALA A 41 21.41 24.47 11.57
C ALA A 41 21.58 25.98 11.84
N THR A 42 20.51 26.66 12.23
CA THR A 42 20.50 28.13 12.43
C THR A 42 20.75 28.58 13.88
N LYS A 43 20.84 27.67 14.85
CA LYS A 43 20.88 28.01 16.28
C LYS A 43 22.12 27.46 16.96
N ASP A 44 22.74 28.31 17.78
CA ASP A 44 23.91 27.97 18.56
C ASP A 44 23.49 27.38 19.92
N TYR A 45 23.24 26.07 19.96
CA TYR A 45 22.85 25.36 21.17
C TYR A 45 24.08 24.80 21.91
N PRO A 46 24.05 24.69 23.25
CA PRO A 46 25.11 24.05 24.03
C PRO A 46 25.43 22.63 23.51
N GLY A 47 26.72 22.33 23.35
CA GLY A 47 27.19 21.14 22.62
C GLY A 47 26.67 19.79 23.14
N ALA A 48 26.47 19.63 24.45
CA ALA A 48 25.93 18.39 25.03
C ALA A 48 24.48 18.13 24.61
N ASN A 49 23.64 19.16 24.65
CA ASN A 49 22.21 19.07 24.30
C ASN A 49 22.04 18.90 22.78
N MET A 50 22.87 19.58 21.99
CA MET A 50 22.90 19.44 20.53
C MET A 50 23.33 18.03 20.10
N LYS A 51 24.28 17.40 20.79
CA LYS A 51 24.72 16.03 20.49
C LYS A 51 23.62 15.01 20.76
N ALA A 52 22.94 15.09 21.91
CA ALA A 52 21.83 14.21 22.23
C ALA A 52 20.68 14.35 21.21
N LEU A 53 20.35 15.59 20.82
CA LEU A 53 19.31 15.86 19.85
C LEU A 53 19.66 15.37 18.44
N LYS A 54 20.90 15.57 17.98
CA LYS A 54 21.38 15.04 16.68
C LYS A 54 21.33 13.51 16.64
N ASN A 55 21.71 12.85 17.73
CA ASN A 55 21.63 11.40 17.82
C ASN A 55 20.17 10.93 17.75
N GLY A 56 19.27 11.51 18.55
CA GLY A 56 17.86 11.15 18.50
C GLY A 56 17.20 11.40 17.15
N LEU A 57 17.60 12.45 16.43
CA LEU A 57 17.13 12.74 15.07
C LEU A 57 17.69 11.76 14.03
N SER A 58 18.92 11.30 14.22
CA SER A 58 19.50 10.22 13.41
C SER A 58 18.76 8.90 13.63
N ASP A 59 18.49 8.54 14.88
CA ASP A 59 17.75 7.33 15.25
C ASP A 59 16.31 7.38 14.70
N ALA A 60 15.64 8.53 14.83
CA ALA A 60 14.30 8.75 14.27
C ALA A 60 14.30 8.61 12.73
N ARG A 61 15.35 9.11 12.06
CA ARG A 61 15.49 8.98 10.60
C ARG A 61 15.72 7.53 10.18
N GLN A 62 16.51 6.78 10.94
CA GLN A 62 16.71 5.35 10.70
C GLN A 62 15.40 4.57 10.90
N ALA A 63 14.67 4.84 11.98
CA ALA A 63 13.36 4.22 12.23
C ALA A 63 12.36 4.53 11.12
N LEU A 64 12.34 5.76 10.61
CA LEU A 64 11.48 6.15 9.48
C LEU A 64 11.86 5.46 8.18
N ASN A 65 13.15 5.27 7.92
CA ASN A 65 13.60 4.49 6.76
C ASN A 65 13.15 3.02 6.85
N SER A 66 13.22 2.41 8.04
CA SER A 66 12.71 1.05 8.24
C SER A 66 11.21 0.96 7.97
N LEU A 67 10.44 1.92 8.51
CA LEU A 67 8.99 1.95 8.32
C LEU A 67 8.60 2.18 6.84
N ARG A 68 9.40 2.96 6.08
CA ARG A 68 9.22 3.09 4.63
C ARG A 68 9.37 1.78 3.88
N MET A 69 10.37 0.97 4.22
CA MET A 69 10.55 -0.34 3.59
C MET A 69 9.35 -1.25 3.87
N GLU A 70 8.83 -1.24 5.09
CA GLU A 70 7.63 -2.02 5.44
C GLU A 70 6.40 -1.58 4.64
N VAL A 71 6.24 -0.28 4.40
CA VAL A 71 5.15 0.26 3.58
C VAL A 71 5.29 -0.13 2.11
N GLN A 72 6.51 -0.13 1.56
CA GLN A 72 6.76 -0.63 0.20
C GLN A 72 6.37 -2.11 0.05
N ILE A 73 6.66 -2.95 1.05
CA ILE A 73 6.23 -4.36 1.02
C ILE A 73 4.69 -4.47 0.99
N LYS A 74 3.98 -3.60 1.72
CA LYS A 74 2.51 -3.57 1.69
C LYS A 74 1.98 -3.12 0.33
N GLU A 75 2.65 -2.19 -0.35
CA GLU A 75 2.35 -1.78 -1.72
C GLU A 75 2.45 -2.95 -2.70
N ASP A 76 3.57 -3.69 -2.65
CA ASP A 76 3.80 -4.84 -3.51
C ASP A 76 2.72 -5.92 -3.32
N ALA A 77 2.31 -6.16 -2.07
CA ALA A 77 1.23 -7.09 -1.74
C ALA A 77 -0.11 -6.63 -2.34
N LEU A 78 -0.42 -5.32 -2.29
CA LEU A 78 -1.61 -4.74 -2.89
C LEU A 78 -1.63 -4.91 -4.43
N ILE A 79 -0.50 -4.66 -5.09
CA ILE A 79 -0.35 -4.83 -6.55
C ILE A 79 -0.58 -6.30 -6.94
N SER A 80 0.01 -7.23 -6.20
CA SER A 80 -0.15 -8.68 -6.40
C SER A 80 -1.62 -9.10 -6.28
N ALA A 81 -2.30 -8.65 -5.22
CA ALA A 81 -3.70 -8.96 -5.03
C ALA A 81 -4.61 -8.35 -6.12
N GLN A 82 -4.30 -7.15 -6.62
CA GLN A 82 -5.00 -6.58 -7.78
C GLN A 82 -4.83 -7.43 -9.04
N GLN A 83 -3.63 -7.99 -9.29
CA GLN A 83 -3.41 -8.94 -10.38
C GLN A 83 -4.24 -10.20 -10.20
N GLN A 84 -4.31 -10.75 -8.98
CA GLN A 84 -5.14 -11.92 -8.68
C GLN A 84 -6.62 -11.68 -8.98
N ILE A 85 -7.17 -10.52 -8.62
CA ILE A 85 -8.54 -10.15 -9.00
C ILE A 85 -8.71 -10.12 -10.52
N ARG A 86 -7.76 -9.56 -11.28
CA ARG A 86 -7.83 -9.54 -12.74
C ARG A 86 -7.92 -10.95 -13.30
N PHE A 87 -7.12 -11.88 -12.78
CA PHE A 87 -7.20 -13.30 -13.16
C PHE A 87 -8.55 -13.92 -12.82
N ILE A 88 -9.08 -13.68 -11.62
CA ILE A 88 -10.42 -14.19 -11.21
C ILE A 88 -11.49 -13.67 -12.17
N ARG A 89 -11.48 -12.37 -12.52
CA ARG A 89 -12.44 -11.80 -13.47
C ARG A 89 -12.33 -12.43 -14.85
N GLN A 90 -11.11 -12.68 -15.35
CA GLN A 90 -10.90 -13.36 -16.63
C GLN A 90 -11.44 -14.79 -16.61
N GLN A 91 -11.18 -15.54 -15.54
CA GLN A 91 -11.70 -16.91 -15.39
C GLN A 91 -13.23 -16.94 -15.32
N VAL A 92 -13.85 -16.01 -14.56
CA VAL A 92 -15.32 -15.90 -14.50
C VAL A 92 -15.88 -15.53 -15.87
N SER A 93 -15.26 -14.60 -16.59
CA SER A 93 -15.68 -14.22 -17.95
C SER A 93 -15.57 -15.39 -18.93
N SER A 94 -14.50 -16.18 -18.87
CA SER A 94 -14.35 -17.40 -19.67
C SER A 94 -15.46 -18.39 -19.36
N LYS A 95 -15.69 -18.70 -18.07
CA LYS A 95 -16.77 -19.61 -17.66
C LYS A 95 -18.15 -19.14 -18.09
N MET A 96 -18.40 -17.82 -18.07
CA MET A 96 -19.65 -17.25 -18.60
C MET A 96 -19.75 -17.43 -20.12
N SER A 97 -18.68 -17.15 -20.86
CA SER A 97 -18.63 -17.38 -22.31
C SER A 97 -18.88 -18.85 -22.66
N ASP A 98 -18.24 -19.77 -21.94
CA ASP A 98 -18.42 -21.21 -22.13
C ASP A 98 -19.86 -21.66 -21.84
N ARG A 99 -20.48 -21.12 -20.79
CA ARG A 99 -21.91 -21.38 -20.49
C ARG A 99 -22.83 -20.82 -21.57
N VAL A 100 -22.57 -19.61 -22.07
CA VAL A 100 -23.36 -18.99 -23.14
C VAL A 100 -23.24 -19.82 -24.43
N LEU A 101 -22.02 -20.17 -24.84
CA LEU A 101 -21.76 -21.00 -26.01
C LEU A 101 -22.39 -22.40 -25.87
N GLY A 102 -22.25 -23.02 -24.70
CA GLY A 102 -22.88 -24.30 -24.39
C GLY A 102 -24.40 -24.24 -24.52
N ASN A 103 -25.05 -23.21 -23.97
CA ASN A 103 -26.50 -23.04 -24.07
C ASN A 103 -26.99 -22.86 -25.52
N TYR A 104 -26.22 -22.15 -26.37
CA TYR A 104 -26.53 -22.04 -27.80
C TYR A 104 -26.42 -23.38 -28.53
N GLN A 105 -25.47 -24.24 -28.13
CA GLN A 105 -25.32 -25.58 -28.70
C GLN A 105 -26.49 -26.51 -28.30
N PHE A 106 -26.94 -26.47 -27.05
CA PHE A 106 -28.10 -27.25 -26.60
C PHE A 106 -29.43 -26.77 -27.21
N SER A 107 -29.58 -25.48 -27.49
CA SER A 107 -30.78 -24.93 -28.13
C SER A 107 -30.91 -25.26 -29.62
N ARG A 108 -29.83 -25.70 -30.29
CA ARG A 108 -29.86 -26.12 -31.71
C ARG A 108 -30.09 -27.63 -31.91
N VAL A 109 -30.06 -28.41 -30.83
CA VAL A 109 -30.16 -29.88 -30.85
C VAL A 109 -31.51 -30.38 -30.27
N ASN A 110 -32.41 -29.46 -29.90
CA ASN A 110 -33.84 -29.74 -29.65
C ASN A 110 -34.68 -29.04 -30.72
#